data_AF-A0A2G9UVU6-F1
#
_entry.id   AF-A0A2G9UVU6-F1
#
_cell.length_a   1.000
_cell.length_b   1.000
_cell.length_c   1.000
_cell.angle_alpha   90.00
_cell.angle_beta   90.00
_cell.angle_gamma   90.00
#
_symmetry.space_group_name_H-M   'P 1'
#
loop_
_entity.id
_entity.type
_entity.pdbx_description
1 polymer ?
#
loop_
_entity_poly.entity_id
_entity_poly.type
_entity_poly.pdbx_seq_one_letter_code
_entity_poly.pdbx_strand_id
1 'polypeptide(L)'
;MFDTAVGKHELAPPRTSDWPAIKADCKKVTQFIQSKQYKQLTVREALVYTAVGMEVIFWFFVGEMIGRRYIPGYLVPPDYVSRETRKKAKALEAERKEKALH
;
A
#
# COMPACT_ATOMS: atom_id res chain seq x y z
N MET A 1 -15.41 -13.05 -18.56
CA MET A 1 -14.71 -12.75 -19.81
C MET A 1 -14.40 -11.26 -19.78
N PHE A 2 -13.26 -10.90 -19.18
CA PHE A 2 -12.84 -9.50 -19.07
C PHE A 2 -12.53 -9.00 -20.47
N ASP A 3 -13.26 -7.97 -20.89
CA ASP A 3 -13.21 -7.42 -22.23
C ASP A 3 -11.79 -6.88 -22.51
N THR A 4 -11.03 -7.60 -23.33
CA THR A 4 -9.62 -7.30 -23.63
C THR A 4 -9.42 -5.93 -24.30
N ALA A 5 -10.50 -5.27 -24.72
CA ALA A 5 -10.47 -3.93 -25.30
C ALA A 5 -10.23 -2.84 -24.24
N VAL A 6 -10.86 -2.94 -23.06
CA VAL A 6 -10.76 -1.93 -21.99
C VAL A 6 -9.34 -1.88 -21.42
N GLY A 7 -8.75 -3.06 -21.17
CA GLY A 7 -7.38 -3.15 -20.66
C GLY A 7 -6.31 -2.58 -21.61
N LYS A 8 -6.57 -2.58 -22.94
CA LYS A 8 -5.65 -1.98 -23.92
C LYS A 8 -5.79 -0.48 -24.08
N HIS A 9 -6.94 0.10 -23.72
CA HIS A 9 -7.18 1.53 -23.88
C HIS A 9 -6.97 2.30 -22.58
N GLU A 10 -7.40 1.76 -21.45
CA GLU A 10 -7.36 2.43 -20.14
C GLU A 10 -6.02 2.24 -19.40
N LEU A 11 -5.30 1.15 -19.66
CA LEU A 11 -4.01 0.84 -19.01
C LEU A 11 -2.80 1.03 -19.93
N ALA A 12 -3.02 1.56 -21.14
CA ALA A 12 -1.91 1.84 -22.05
C ALA A 12 -1.04 2.97 -21.49
N PRO A 13 0.30 2.88 -21.64
CA PRO A 13 1.16 4.00 -21.33
C PRO A 13 0.74 5.20 -22.20
N PRO A 14 0.68 6.41 -21.63
CA PRO A 14 0.21 7.60 -22.33
C PRO A 14 1.08 7.88 -23.55
N ARG A 15 0.48 8.43 -24.62
CA ARG A 15 1.25 8.82 -25.80
C ARG A 15 1.99 10.11 -25.50
N THR A 16 3.09 10.34 -26.24
CA THR A 16 3.88 11.57 -26.06
C THR A 16 3.09 12.84 -26.36
N SER A 17 2.03 12.74 -27.17
CA SER A 17 1.07 13.80 -27.46
C SER A 17 0.21 14.23 -26.26
N ASP A 18 0.05 13.37 -25.25
CA ASP A 18 -0.81 13.63 -24.08
C ASP A 18 -0.05 14.38 -22.96
N TRP A 19 1.29 14.44 -23.04
CA TRP A 19 2.14 15.15 -22.07
C TRP A 19 1.76 16.61 -21.80
N PRO A 20 1.44 17.44 -22.83
CA PRO A 20 1.04 18.82 -22.60
C PRO A 20 -0.26 18.93 -21.80
N ALA A 21 -1.23 18.05 -22.07
CA ALA A 21 -2.51 18.00 -21.36
C ALA A 21 -2.31 17.58 -19.90
N ILE A 22 -1.53 16.52 -19.65
CA ILE A 22 -1.17 16.05 -18.30
C ILE A 22 -0.53 17.17 -17.48
N LYS A 23 0.42 17.92 -18.07
CA LYS A 23 1.07 19.05 -17.38
C LYS A 23 0.08 20.18 -17.06
N ALA A 24 -0.85 20.46 -17.96
CA ALA A 24 -1.89 21.46 -17.72
C ALA A 24 -2.81 21.04 -16.57
N ASP A 25 -3.19 19.77 -16.51
CA ASP A 25 -4.04 19.26 -15.43
C ASP A 25 -3.32 19.21 -14.07
N CYS A 26 -2.04 18.85 -14.03
CA CYS A 26 -1.22 18.97 -12.82
C CYS A 26 -1.16 20.42 -12.30
N LYS A 27 -1.11 21.40 -13.21
CA LYS A 27 -1.12 22.83 -12.84
C LYS A 27 -2.47 23.24 -12.23
N LYS A 28 -3.59 22.77 -12.79
CA LYS A 28 -4.93 23.00 -12.23
C LYS A 28 -5.06 22.42 -10.82
N VAL A 29 -4.57 21.19 -10.60
CA VAL A 29 -4.58 20.55 -9.27
C VAL A 29 -3.73 21.37 -8.28
N THR A 30 -2.55 21.85 -8.69
CA THR A 30 -1.71 22.72 -7.85
C THR A 30 -2.43 24.01 -7.47
N GLN A 31 -3.10 24.65 -8.42
CA GLN A 31 -3.89 25.86 -8.17
C GLN A 31 -5.11 25.59 -7.27
N PHE A 32 -5.76 24.44 -7.42
CA PHE A 32 -6.87 24.01 -6.56
C PHE A 32 -6.45 23.82 -5.10
N ILE A 33 -5.24 23.28 -4.88
CA ILE A 33 -4.64 23.14 -3.55
C ILE A 33 -4.28 24.51 -2.97
N GLN A 34 -3.62 25.37 -3.75
CA GLN A 34 -3.21 26.71 -3.32
C GLN A 34 -4.39 27.60 -2.95
N SER A 35 -5.47 27.53 -3.73
CA SER A 35 -6.71 28.29 -3.51
C SER A 35 -7.58 27.74 -2.36
N LYS A 36 -7.18 26.62 -1.73
CA LYS A 36 -7.90 25.95 -0.64
C LYS A 36 -9.35 25.54 -1.00
N GLN A 37 -9.63 25.38 -2.29
CA GLN A 37 -10.95 25.00 -2.80
C GLN A 37 -11.39 23.59 -2.36
N TYR A 38 -10.45 22.75 -1.92
CA TYR A 38 -10.75 21.43 -1.34
C TYR A 38 -11.71 21.49 -0.13
N LYS A 39 -11.85 22.64 0.54
CA LYS A 39 -12.79 22.82 1.66
C LYS A 39 -14.25 22.96 1.24
N GLN A 40 -14.50 23.23 -0.04
CA GLN A 40 -15.86 23.40 -0.59
C GLN A 40 -16.40 22.11 -1.24
N LEU A 41 -15.60 21.05 -1.27
CA LEU A 41 -15.99 19.78 -1.87
C LEU A 41 -17.06 19.06 -1.05
N THR A 42 -18.00 18.44 -1.72
CA THR A 42 -18.96 17.54 -1.05
C THR A 42 -18.27 16.25 -0.64
N VAL A 43 -18.79 15.57 0.39
CA VAL A 43 -18.21 14.33 0.92
C VAL A 43 -18.11 13.25 -0.17
N ARG A 44 -19.10 13.18 -1.07
CA ARG A 44 -19.11 12.21 -2.17
C ARG A 44 -17.95 12.44 -3.14
N GLU A 45 -17.71 13.69 -3.52
CA GLU A 45 -16.62 14.05 -4.43
C GLU A 45 -15.26 13.84 -3.77
N ALA A 46 -15.13 14.24 -2.50
CA ALA A 46 -13.91 14.02 -1.73
C ALA A 46 -13.56 12.52 -1.66
N LEU A 47 -14.54 11.65 -1.40
CA LEU A 47 -14.31 10.21 -1.36
C LEU A 47 -13.83 9.67 -2.72
N VAL A 48 -14.43 10.09 -3.82
CA VAL A 48 -13.99 9.67 -5.17
C VAL A 48 -12.55 10.12 -5.44
N TYR A 49 -12.21 11.37 -5.16
CA TYR A 49 -10.84 11.86 -5.36
C TYR A 49 -9.83 11.15 -4.46
N THR A 50 -10.19 10.85 -3.21
CA THR A 50 -9.31 10.09 -2.31
C THR A 50 -9.12 8.64 -2.76
N ALA A 51 -10.15 7.99 -3.30
CA ALA A 51 -10.07 6.63 -3.81
C ALA A 51 -9.13 6.55 -5.03
N VAL A 52 -9.28 7.46 -6.00
CA VAL A 52 -8.39 7.56 -7.16
C VAL A 52 -6.97 7.90 -6.73
N GLY A 53 -6.80 8.83 -5.78
CA GLY A 53 -5.47 9.16 -5.24
C GLY A 53 -4.79 7.95 -4.57
N MET A 54 -5.56 7.15 -3.83
CA MET A 54 -5.07 5.92 -3.20
C MET A 54 -4.69 4.86 -4.24
N GLU A 55 -5.47 4.72 -5.32
CA GLU A 55 -5.17 3.81 -6.43
C GLU A 55 -3.81 4.14 -7.08
N VAL A 56 -3.52 5.41 -7.34
CA VAL A 56 -2.23 5.84 -7.89
C VAL A 56 -1.07 5.49 -6.94
N ILE A 57 -1.27 5.61 -5.63
CA ILE A 57 -0.28 5.21 -4.62
C ILE A 57 -0.06 3.69 -4.63
N PHE A 58 -1.12 2.89 -4.76
CA PHE A 58 -0.99 1.44 -4.86
C PHE A 58 -0.23 1.02 -6.13
N TRP A 59 -0.44 1.70 -7.25
CA TRP A 59 0.36 1.48 -8.46
C TRP A 59 1.87 1.72 -8.24
N PHE A 60 2.23 2.71 -7.41
CA PHE A 60 3.62 2.92 -7.02
C PHE A 60 4.18 1.74 -6.22
N PHE A 61 3.45 1.24 -5.21
CA PHE A 61 3.88 0.08 -4.42
C PHE A 61 4.00 -1.20 -5.25
N VAL A 62 3.07 -1.44 -6.17
CA VAL A 62 3.15 -2.56 -7.12
C VAL A 62 4.39 -2.42 -8.00
N GLY A 63 4.70 -1.21 -8.48
CA GLY A 63 5.93 -0.92 -9.21
C GLY A 63 7.20 -1.17 -8.39
N GLU A 64 7.21 -0.77 -7.11
CA GLU A 64 8.34 -1.03 -6.19
C GLU A 64 8.53 -2.54 -5.94
N MET A 65 7.45 -3.30 -5.74
CA MET A 65 7.49 -4.75 -5.57
C MET A 65 8.07 -5.47 -6.79
N ILE A 66 7.69 -5.02 -8.00
CA ILE A 66 8.25 -5.53 -9.27
C ILE A 66 9.74 -5.15 -9.38
N GLY A 67 10.09 -3.90 -9.05
CA GLY A 67 11.46 -3.39 -9.12
C GLY A 67 12.42 -4.11 -8.16
N ARG A 68 11.95 -4.47 -6.96
CA ARG A 68 12.73 -5.20 -5.95
C ARG A 68 12.71 -6.72 -6.14
N ARG A 69 11.86 -7.25 -7.04
CA ARG A 69 11.65 -8.71 -7.27
C ARG A 69 11.43 -9.49 -5.96
N TYR A 70 10.81 -8.87 -4.96
CA TYR A 70 10.62 -9.43 -3.63
C TYR A 70 9.17 -9.19 -3.19
N ILE A 71 8.32 -10.19 -3.37
CA ILE A 71 6.85 -10.06 -3.22
C ILE A 71 6.40 -10.37 -1.77
N PRO A 72 7.03 -11.30 -1.01
CA PRO A 72 6.77 -11.47 0.41
C PRO A 72 8.01 -11.16 1.28
N GLY A 73 7.87 -10.21 2.21
CA GLY A 73 8.81 -10.00 3.30
C GLY A 73 8.79 -11.18 4.27
N TYR A 74 9.89 -11.92 4.29
CA TYR A 74 10.25 -13.01 5.21
C TYR A 74 9.47 -14.34 5.06
N LEU A 75 10.22 -15.37 4.66
CA LEU A 75 9.92 -16.77 4.96
C LEU A 75 10.10 -16.97 6.48
N VAL A 76 9.14 -16.53 7.29
CA VAL A 76 9.07 -16.93 8.70
C VAL A 76 8.16 -18.14 8.76
N PRO A 77 8.67 -19.35 9.05
CA PRO A 77 7.81 -20.46 9.41
C PRO A 77 6.91 -20.01 10.57
N PRO A 78 5.62 -20.40 10.62
CA PRO A 78 4.73 -20.08 11.74
C PRO A 78 5.31 -20.48 13.12
N ASP A 79 6.33 -21.35 13.14
CA ASP A 79 7.10 -21.80 14.31
C ASP A 79 8.38 -20.99 14.63
N TYR A 80 8.57 -19.78 14.09
CA TYR A 80 9.75 -18.97 14.43
C TYR A 80 9.67 -18.42 15.86
N VAL A 81 10.01 -19.27 16.82
CA VAL A 81 10.30 -18.90 18.19
C VAL A 81 11.78 -18.55 18.27
N SER A 82 12.08 -17.27 18.49
CA SER A 82 13.46 -16.82 18.72
C SER A 82 14.08 -17.60 19.88
N ARG A 83 15.40 -17.84 19.84
CA ARG A 83 16.12 -18.60 20.89
C ARG A 83 15.85 -18.04 22.29
N GLU A 84 15.65 -16.73 22.39
CA GLU A 84 15.31 -16.06 23.65
C GLU A 84 13.93 -16.46 24.18
N THR A 85 12.91 -16.52 23.33
CA THR A 85 11.55 -16.92 23.73
C THR A 85 11.50 -18.39 24.17
N ARG A 86 12.26 -19.29 23.52
CA ARG A 86 12.39 -20.69 23.98
C ARG A 86 13.04 -20.79 25.36
N LYS A 87 14.03 -19.93 25.66
CA LYS A 87 14.74 -19.94 26.95
C LYS A 87 13.85 -19.41 28.07
N LYS A 88 13.09 -18.33 27.81
CA LYS A 88 12.11 -17.77 28.76
C LYS A 88 10.96 -18.74 29.05
N ALA A 89 10.44 -19.44 28.03
CA ALA A 89 9.41 -20.46 28.21
C ALA A 89 9.89 -21.63 29.09
N LYS A 90 11.11 -22.15 28.85
CA LYS A 90 11.70 -23.20 29.69
C LYS A 90 11.95 -22.76 31.14
N ALA A 91 12.39 -21.53 31.34
CA ALA A 91 12.57 -20.97 32.68
C ALA A 91 11.22 -20.85 33.42
N LEU A 92 10.18 -20.37 32.74
CA LEU A 92 8.83 -20.27 33.31
C LEU A 92 8.24 -21.65 33.66
N GLU A 93 8.48 -22.67 32.84
CA GLU A 93 8.07 -24.05 33.15
C GLU A 93 8.81 -24.64 34.34
N ALA A 94 10.11 -24.36 34.48
CA ALA A 94 10.90 -24.78 35.63
C ALA A 94 10.40 -24.10 36.92
N GLU A 95 10.16 -22.79 36.88
CA GLU A 95 9.56 -22.04 38.01
C GLU A 95 8.15 -22.52 38.34
N ARG A 96 7.32 -22.85 37.34
CA ARG A 96 5.97 -23.40 37.56
C ARG A 96 6.01 -24.79 38.19
N LYS A 97 6.96 -25.64 37.80
CA LYS A 97 7.15 -26.97 38.41
C LYS A 97 7.65 -26.85 39.84
N GLU A 98 8.58 -25.95 40.10
CA GLU A 98 9.09 -25.69 41.44
C GLU A 98 7.99 -25.15 42.38
N LYS A 99 7.18 -24.21 41.90
CA LYS A 99 6.01 -23.69 42.64
C LYS A 99 4.85 -24.67 42.80
N ALA A 100 4.78 -25.72 41.99
CA ALA A 100 3.78 -26.78 42.12
C ALA A 100 4.25 -27.92 43.04
N LEU A 101 5.56 -27.95 43.37
CA LEU A 101 6.17 -28.92 44.27
C LEU A 101 6.31 -28.41 45.71
N HIS A 102 6.12 -27.10 45.91
CA HIS A 102 5.95 -26.42 47.20
C HIS A 102 4.48 -26.17 47.51
#